data_AF-A0A6J3FS87-F1
#
_entry.id   AF-A0A6J3FS87-F1
#
_cell.length_a   1.000
_cell.length_b   1.000
_cell.length_c   1.000
_cell.angle_alpha   90.00
_cell.angle_beta   90.00
_cell.angle_gamma   90.00
#
_symmetry.space_group_name_H-M   'P 1'
#
loop_
_entity.id
_entity.type
_entity.pdbx_description
1 polymer ?
#
loop_
_entity_poly.entity_id
_entity_poly.type
_entity_poly.pdbx_seq_one_letter_code
_entity_poly.pdbx_strand_id
1 'polypeptide(L)'
;MDFSVIQYSKFMTLLAMLLQNLKTLHMSLEDSIKWLGEVMAEIGPNHSRKSEEWNIFDVKQANAIIDYIKISLFQHYKLYEFMFYSAREEIVIGTEQVIEVVKPAGGPFPEPLEEGISCDIYSTFIEPPTTLDREMKGLDQEQGPEESQPETSDVDPSFGFTIEDVKSVLDQVTDDILIGIQTEINEKLQIQEEVFNARIEKLKKA
;
A
#
# COMPACT_ATOMS: atom_id res chain seq x y z
N MET A 1 25.82 2.19 21.80
CA MET A 1 26.36 0.89 22.25
C MET A 1 26.91 0.22 21.01
N ASP A 2 28.11 -0.32 21.09
CA ASP A 2 28.70 -1.06 19.99
C ASP A 2 28.46 -2.55 20.22
N PHE A 3 27.94 -3.22 19.19
CA PHE A 3 27.72 -4.66 19.20
C PHE A 3 28.74 -5.33 18.29
N SER A 4 29.19 -6.52 18.67
CA SER A 4 30.01 -7.35 17.79
C SER A 4 29.17 -7.95 16.65
N VAL A 5 29.82 -8.39 15.57
CA VAL A 5 29.17 -9.11 14.47
C VAL A 5 28.40 -10.35 14.98
N ILE A 6 28.94 -11.03 15.99
CA ILE A 6 28.32 -12.20 16.61
C ILE A 6 27.03 -11.78 17.35
N GLN A 7 27.06 -10.67 18.09
CA GLN A 7 25.89 -10.12 18.78
C GLN A 7 24.81 -9.69 17.79
N TYR A 8 25.17 -9.06 16.67
CA TYR A 8 24.20 -8.75 15.61
C TYR A 8 23.57 -10.02 15.03
N SER A 9 24.37 -11.06 14.74
CA SER A 9 23.85 -12.34 14.26
C SER A 9 22.85 -12.95 15.24
N LYS A 10 23.17 -12.95 16.54
CA LYS A 10 22.27 -13.45 17.59
C LYS A 10 20.99 -12.65 17.70
N PHE A 11 21.07 -11.33 17.61
CA PHE A 11 19.90 -10.47 17.58
C PHE A 11 19.00 -10.80 16.38
N MET A 12 19.57 -10.99 15.19
CA MET A 12 18.80 -11.37 13.99
C MET A 12 18.13 -12.74 14.16
N THR A 13 18.81 -13.71 14.79
CA THR A 13 18.20 -15.00 15.15
C THR A 13 17.03 -14.82 16.13
N LEU A 14 17.19 -14.01 17.17
CA LEU A 14 16.12 -13.69 18.12
C LEU A 14 14.91 -13.07 17.42
N LEU A 15 15.14 -12.09 16.55
CA LEU A 15 14.09 -11.42 15.78
C LEU A 15 13.35 -12.40 14.87
N ALA A 16 14.08 -13.27 14.17
CA ALA A 16 13.48 -14.30 13.32
C ALA A 16 12.60 -15.26 14.12
N MET A 17 13.06 -15.69 15.31
CA MET A 17 12.27 -16.55 16.21
C MET A 17 11.00 -15.84 16.71
N LEU A 18 11.08 -14.57 17.10
CA LEU A 18 9.91 -13.78 17.50
C LEU A 18 8.88 -13.68 16.39
N LEU A 19 9.30 -13.31 15.18
CA LEU A 19 8.41 -13.21 14.01
C LEU A 19 7.79 -14.56 13.64
N GLN A 20 8.57 -15.65 13.75
CA GLN A 20 8.05 -17.00 13.53
C GLN A 20 7.00 -17.37 14.59
N ASN A 21 7.27 -17.10 15.87
CA ASN A 21 6.32 -17.37 16.96
C ASN A 21 5.00 -16.61 16.77
N LEU A 22 5.08 -15.33 16.38
CA LEU A 22 3.90 -14.53 16.04
C LEU A 22 3.08 -15.19 14.92
N LYS A 23 3.74 -15.57 13.83
CA LYS A 23 3.08 -16.15 12.65
C LYS A 23 2.49 -17.54 12.90
N THR A 24 3.22 -18.43 13.57
CA THR A 24 2.87 -19.86 13.64
C THR A 24 2.16 -20.26 14.92
N LEU A 25 2.50 -19.65 16.06
CA LEU A 25 1.96 -20.03 17.37
C LEU A 25 0.83 -19.11 17.83
N HIS A 26 0.59 -17.98 17.14
CA HIS A 26 -0.39 -16.97 17.56
C HIS A 26 -0.20 -16.58 19.03
N MET A 27 1.05 -16.59 19.48
CA MET A 27 1.38 -16.40 20.88
C MET A 27 0.98 -14.98 21.29
N SER A 28 0.14 -14.83 22.32
CA SER A 28 -0.37 -13.52 22.74
C SER A 28 0.78 -12.53 23.01
N LEU A 29 0.48 -11.23 23.01
CA LEU A 29 1.49 -10.21 23.33
C LEU A 29 2.13 -10.46 24.71
N GLU A 30 1.31 -10.84 25.70
CA GLU A 30 1.78 -11.16 27.05
C GLU A 30 2.74 -12.36 27.04
N ASP A 31 2.35 -13.45 26.38
CA ASP A 31 3.16 -14.64 26.26
C ASP A 31 4.46 -14.38 25.48
N SER A 32 4.40 -13.52 24.46
CA SER A 32 5.56 -13.12 23.64
C SER A 32 6.56 -12.29 24.45
N ILE A 33 6.09 -11.35 25.28
CA ILE A 33 6.93 -10.57 26.19
C ILE A 33 7.55 -11.47 27.25
N LYS A 34 6.75 -12.39 27.81
CA LYS A 34 7.23 -13.37 28.78
C LYS A 34 8.32 -14.25 28.17
N TRP A 35 8.08 -14.82 26.99
CA TRP A 35 9.06 -15.64 26.27
C TRP A 35 10.36 -14.86 25.98
N LEU A 36 10.26 -13.60 25.55
CA LEU A 36 11.43 -12.75 25.36
C LEU A 36 12.22 -12.57 26.66
N GLY A 37 11.51 -12.30 27.77
CA GLY A 37 12.12 -12.21 29.10
C GLY A 37 12.82 -13.51 29.51
N GLU A 38 12.19 -14.66 29.28
CA GLU A 38 12.73 -15.99 29.55
C GLU A 38 13.99 -16.29 28.73
N VAL A 39 13.98 -15.97 27.42
CA VAL A 39 15.13 -16.16 26.53
C VAL A 39 16.29 -15.25 26.91
N MET A 40 16.00 -14.01 27.31
CA MET A 40 17.02 -13.04 27.71
C MET A 40 17.53 -13.26 29.14
N ALA A 41 16.76 -13.94 29.99
CA ALA A 41 17.13 -14.29 31.37
C ALA A 41 17.64 -15.74 31.53
N GLU A 42 17.72 -16.50 30.43
CA GLU A 42 18.15 -17.91 30.41
C GLU A 42 17.21 -18.91 31.13
N ILE A 43 16.02 -18.49 31.56
CA ILE A 43 15.04 -19.30 32.29
C ILE A 43 13.79 -19.50 31.41
N GLY A 44 13.79 -20.50 30.53
CA GLY A 44 12.63 -20.85 29.70
C GLY A 44 12.49 -22.37 29.52
N PRO A 45 11.27 -22.95 29.54
CA PRO A 45 11.02 -24.38 29.76
C PRO A 45 11.45 -25.33 28.63
N ASN A 46 12.06 -24.84 27.54
CA ASN A 46 12.39 -25.62 26.34
C ASN A 46 13.89 -25.79 26.12
N HIS A 47 14.63 -26.28 27.12
CA HIS A 47 16.06 -26.63 26.99
C HIS A 47 16.34 -27.86 26.10
N SER A 48 15.47 -28.23 25.15
CA SER A 48 15.60 -29.48 24.38
C SER A 48 16.28 -29.34 23.01
N ARG A 49 16.79 -28.17 22.63
CA ARG A 49 17.47 -28.04 21.32
C ARG A 49 18.67 -27.11 21.38
N LYS A 50 19.82 -27.68 21.74
CA LYS A 50 21.17 -27.16 21.44
C LYS A 50 21.27 -25.64 21.62
N SER A 51 21.10 -25.13 22.85
CA SER A 51 21.13 -23.69 23.11
C SER A 51 22.54 -23.16 22.90
N GLU A 52 22.72 -22.63 21.70
CA GLU A 52 23.84 -21.81 21.28
C GLU A 52 23.89 -20.60 22.23
N GLU A 53 24.76 -20.65 23.25
CA GLU A 53 24.84 -19.71 24.41
C GLU A 53 24.31 -18.31 24.09
N TRP A 54 23.19 -17.94 24.72
CA TRP A 54 22.61 -16.58 24.63
C TRP A 54 23.33 -15.58 25.55
N ASN A 55 24.32 -16.06 26.32
CA ASN A 55 25.16 -15.30 27.28
C ASN A 55 26.12 -14.28 26.65
N ILE A 56 25.90 -13.89 25.40
CA ILE A 56 26.78 -12.97 24.67
C ILE A 56 26.39 -11.51 24.96
N PHE A 57 25.19 -11.26 25.48
CA PHE A 57 24.73 -9.91 25.85
C PHE A 57 24.96 -9.63 27.34
N ASP A 58 25.52 -8.46 27.64
CA ASP A 58 25.53 -7.98 29.02
C ASP A 58 24.12 -7.54 29.48
N VAL A 59 23.92 -7.33 30.79
CA VAL A 59 22.62 -6.95 31.35
C VAL A 59 22.10 -5.63 30.76
N LYS A 60 22.96 -4.67 30.43
CA LYS A 60 22.54 -3.39 29.86
C LYS A 60 22.12 -3.56 28.39
N GLN A 61 22.87 -4.34 27.63
CA GLN A 61 22.58 -4.72 26.25
C GLN A 61 21.28 -5.52 26.17
N ALA A 62 21.07 -6.48 27.07
CA ALA A 62 19.87 -7.28 27.13
C ALA A 62 18.63 -6.41 27.38
N ASN A 63 18.68 -5.50 28.35
CA ASN A 63 17.61 -4.56 28.62
C ASN A 63 17.36 -3.63 27.42
N ALA A 64 18.42 -3.10 26.79
CA ALA A 64 18.28 -2.25 25.61
C ALA A 64 17.63 -2.98 24.42
N ILE A 65 17.95 -4.26 24.22
CA ILE A 65 17.32 -5.11 23.19
C ILE A 65 15.85 -5.34 23.51
N ILE A 66 15.52 -5.65 24.77
CA ILE A 66 14.13 -5.84 25.22
C ILE A 66 13.33 -4.56 24.97
N ASP A 67 13.86 -3.40 25.38
CA ASP A 67 13.18 -2.12 25.19
C ASP A 67 13.02 -1.78 23.71
N TYR A 68 14.04 -2.04 22.90
CA TYR A 68 13.96 -1.87 21.45
C TYR A 68 12.87 -2.75 20.82
N ILE A 69 12.80 -4.04 21.18
CA ILE A 69 11.78 -4.96 20.66
C ILE A 69 10.37 -4.52 21.10
N LYS A 70 10.24 -4.01 22.34
CA LYS A 70 8.96 -3.47 22.83
C LYS A 70 8.45 -2.31 21.98
N ILE A 71 9.31 -1.32 21.71
CA ILE A 71 8.89 -0.13 20.94
C ILE A 71 8.82 -0.36 19.43
N SER A 72 9.56 -1.34 18.90
CA SER A 72 9.56 -1.62 17.45
C SER A 72 8.50 -2.64 17.08
N LEU A 73 8.65 -3.88 17.56
CA LEU A 73 7.83 -5.01 17.16
C LEU A 73 6.51 -5.05 17.93
N PHE A 74 6.58 -4.97 19.26
CA PHE A 74 5.39 -5.18 20.10
C PHE A 74 4.44 -3.99 20.14
N GLN A 75 4.94 -2.76 19.94
CA GLN A 75 4.10 -1.57 19.80
C GLN A 75 3.04 -1.73 18.70
N HIS A 76 3.41 -2.41 17.60
CA HIS A 76 2.53 -2.64 16.45
C HIS A 76 1.96 -4.06 16.43
N TYR A 77 2.02 -4.80 17.56
CA TYR A 77 1.56 -6.19 17.65
C TYR A 77 0.12 -6.36 17.13
N LYS A 78 -0.80 -5.46 17.54
CA LYS A 78 -2.20 -5.51 17.13
C LYS A 78 -2.39 -5.33 15.62
N LEU A 79 -1.53 -4.53 14.98
CA LEU A 79 -1.54 -4.36 13.53
C LEU A 79 -1.05 -5.63 12.80
N TYR A 80 -0.02 -6.28 13.34
CA TYR A 80 0.42 -7.58 12.81
C TYR A 80 -0.65 -8.66 13.00
N GLU A 81 -1.29 -8.71 14.16
CA GLU A 81 -2.42 -9.62 14.43
C GLU A 81 -3.57 -9.38 13.45
N PHE A 82 -3.92 -8.11 13.21
CA PHE A 82 -4.92 -7.73 12.21
C PHE A 82 -4.50 -8.16 10.79
N MET A 83 -3.26 -7.89 10.37
CA MET A 83 -2.76 -8.22 9.03
C MET A 83 -2.80 -9.72 8.73
N PHE A 84 -2.47 -10.56 9.72
CA PHE A 84 -2.41 -12.00 9.55
C PHE A 84 -3.74 -12.71 9.78
N TYR A 85 -4.61 -12.16 10.62
CA TYR A 85 -5.77 -12.91 11.15
C TYR A 85 -7.12 -12.24 10.97
N SER A 86 -7.19 -10.95 10.64
CA SER A 86 -8.47 -10.38 10.26
C SER A 86 -8.90 -10.97 8.93
N ALA A 87 -10.12 -11.51 8.90
CA ALA A 87 -10.79 -11.86 7.66
C ALA A 87 -10.81 -10.60 6.80
N ARG A 88 -10.07 -10.62 5.69
CA ARG A 88 -10.22 -9.58 4.67
C ARG A 88 -11.61 -9.77 4.12
N GLU A 89 -12.53 -8.89 4.47
CA GLU A 89 -13.76 -8.76 3.71
C GLU A 89 -13.34 -8.42 2.29
N GLU A 90 -13.44 -9.40 1.40
CA GLU A 90 -13.32 -9.19 -0.03
C GLU A 90 -14.54 -8.37 -0.44
N ILE A 91 -14.43 -7.05 -0.30
CA ILE A 91 -15.40 -6.15 -0.86
C ILE A 91 -15.25 -6.32 -2.38
N VAL A 92 -16.19 -7.01 -3.00
CA VAL A 92 -16.40 -6.96 -4.45
C VAL A 92 -16.88 -5.54 -4.74
N ILE A 93 -15.95 -4.60 -4.79
CA ILE A 93 -16.21 -3.24 -5.26
C ILE A 93 -16.44 -3.41 -6.76
N GLY A 94 -17.70 -3.28 -7.20
CA GLY A 94 -17.98 -3.07 -8.61
C GLY A 94 -17.09 -1.92 -9.07
N THR A 95 -16.30 -2.13 -10.12
CA THR A 95 -15.27 -1.20 -10.57
C THR A 95 -15.89 0.12 -11.04
N GLU A 96 -16.09 1.05 -10.11
CA GLU A 96 -16.29 2.46 -10.41
C GLU A 96 -14.89 3.09 -10.45
N GLN A 97 -14.33 3.21 -11.66
CA GLN A 97 -13.06 3.90 -11.86
C GLN A 97 -13.31 5.42 -11.79
N VAL A 98 -12.96 6.01 -10.67
CA VAL A 98 -12.92 7.46 -10.52
C VAL A 98 -11.47 7.89 -10.76
N ILE A 99 -11.23 8.62 -11.86
CA ILE A 99 -9.92 9.23 -12.13
C ILE A 99 -9.90 10.57 -11.41
N GLU A 100 -9.07 10.68 -10.36
CA GLU A 100 -8.86 11.93 -9.66
C GLU A 100 -7.96 12.86 -10.50
N VAL A 101 -8.45 14.05 -10.81
CA VAL A 101 -7.69 15.07 -11.54
C VAL A 101 -6.77 15.77 -10.54
N VAL A 102 -5.46 15.62 -10.75
CA VAL A 102 -4.42 16.27 -9.92
C VAL A 102 -4.68 17.77 -9.85
N LYS A 103 -4.81 18.31 -8.62
CA LYS A 103 -4.99 19.75 -8.41
C LYS A 103 -3.75 20.50 -8.92
N PRO A 104 -3.93 21.66 -9.61
CA PRO A 104 -2.81 22.41 -10.17
C PRO A 104 -1.81 22.85 -9.08
N ALA A 105 -0.53 22.86 -9.46
CA ALA A 105 0.63 22.96 -8.58
C ALA A 105 0.58 24.16 -7.62
N GLY A 106 0.32 23.88 -6.34
CA GLY A 106 0.41 24.84 -5.24
C GLY A 106 0.99 24.25 -3.95
N GLY A 107 1.26 22.95 -3.91
CA GLY A 107 1.79 22.23 -2.75
C GLY A 107 2.27 20.82 -3.11
N PRO A 108 2.87 20.08 -2.16
CA PRO A 108 3.21 18.68 -2.35
C PRO A 108 1.93 17.88 -2.64
N PHE A 109 1.94 17.10 -3.72
CA PHE A 109 0.89 16.14 -4.06
C PHE A 109 1.47 14.72 -3.96
N PRO A 110 0.79 13.78 -3.28
CA PRO A 110 -0.40 13.99 -2.45
C PRO A 110 -0.13 14.91 -1.24
N GLU A 111 -1.18 15.52 -0.69
CA GLU A 111 -1.08 16.28 0.54
C GLU A 111 -0.65 15.37 1.71
N PRO A 112 0.05 15.90 2.74
CA PRO A 112 0.50 15.09 3.86
C PRO A 112 -0.65 14.27 4.48
N LEU A 113 -0.43 12.96 4.61
CA LEU A 113 -1.37 11.97 5.14
C LEU A 113 -2.57 11.65 4.24
N GLU A 114 -2.74 12.26 3.07
CA GLU A 114 -3.87 12.02 2.17
C GLU A 114 -3.97 10.54 1.73
N GLU A 115 -2.84 9.92 1.35
CA GLU A 115 -2.81 8.48 0.98
C GLU A 115 -2.81 7.54 2.19
N GLY A 116 -2.56 8.04 3.40
CA GLY A 116 -2.28 7.23 4.58
C GLY A 116 -3.48 6.96 5.48
N ILE A 117 -4.59 7.69 5.29
CA ILE A 117 -5.83 7.56 6.06
C ILE A 117 -7.05 7.59 5.15
N SER A 118 -8.19 7.08 5.64
CA SER A 118 -9.42 7.08 4.85
C SER A 118 -9.95 8.51 4.64
N CYS A 119 -10.52 8.75 3.46
CA CYS A 119 -10.94 10.10 3.02
C CYS A 119 -11.98 10.76 3.95
N ASP A 120 -12.84 9.97 4.59
CA ASP A 120 -13.79 10.42 5.61
C ASP A 120 -13.10 10.98 6.86
N ILE A 121 -12.03 10.33 7.32
CA ILE A 121 -11.21 10.81 8.43
C ILE A 121 -10.41 12.03 7.98
N TYR A 122 -9.77 11.96 6.81
CA TYR A 122 -8.98 13.05 6.26
C TYR A 122 -9.77 14.36 6.18
N SER A 123 -10.97 14.31 5.59
CA SER A 123 -11.85 15.49 5.41
C SER A 123 -12.43 16.03 6.72
N THR A 124 -12.52 15.20 7.77
CA THR A 124 -13.04 15.63 9.08
C THR A 124 -12.01 16.43 9.88
N PHE A 125 -10.72 16.11 9.72
CA PHE A 125 -9.66 16.62 10.59
C PHE A 125 -8.64 17.54 9.91
N ILE A 126 -8.50 17.45 8.59
CA ILE A 126 -7.70 18.40 7.81
C ILE A 126 -8.62 19.58 7.52
N GLU A 127 -8.37 20.68 8.22
CA GLU A 127 -9.04 21.95 7.95
C GLU A 127 -8.71 22.34 6.49
N PRO A 128 -9.71 22.66 5.64
CA PRO A 128 -9.42 23.19 4.31
C PRO A 128 -8.47 24.37 4.50
N PRO A 129 -7.38 24.47 3.72
CA PRO A 129 -6.47 25.59 3.86
C PRO A 129 -7.31 26.85 3.83
N THR A 130 -7.21 27.66 4.89
CA THR A 130 -7.88 28.95 4.97
C THR A 130 -7.67 29.59 3.63
N THR A 131 -8.76 29.88 2.91
CA THR A 131 -8.72 30.87 1.85
C THR A 131 -8.20 32.11 2.53
N LEU A 132 -6.88 32.31 2.52
CA LEU A 132 -6.31 33.61 2.63
C LEU A 132 -6.99 34.33 1.48
N ASP A 133 -8.04 35.06 1.83
CA ASP A 133 -8.36 36.32 1.21
C ASP A 133 -7.02 37.02 1.06
N ARG A 134 -6.36 36.77 -0.08
CA ARG A 134 -5.47 37.74 -0.66
C ARG A 134 -6.41 38.83 -1.10
N GLU A 135 -6.86 39.60 -0.10
CA GLU A 135 -7.20 41.00 -0.22
C GLU A 135 -6.24 41.54 -1.26
N MET A 136 -6.80 41.91 -2.39
CA MET A 136 -6.13 42.62 -3.45
C MET A 136 -5.80 44.02 -2.90
N LYS A 137 -4.85 44.10 -1.96
CA LYS A 137 -4.20 45.34 -1.56
C LYS A 137 -2.96 45.47 -2.41
N GLY A 138 -3.14 46.16 -3.52
CA GLY A 138 -2.01 46.77 -4.20
C GLY A 138 -1.31 47.70 -3.22
N LEU A 139 0.00 47.54 -3.08
CA LEU A 139 0.95 48.58 -2.71
C LEU A 139 2.33 48.16 -3.26
N ASP A 140 2.73 48.88 -4.31
CA ASP A 140 4.07 49.37 -4.60
C ASP A 140 5.26 48.40 -4.72
N GLN A 141 5.51 48.04 -5.98
CA GLN A 141 6.76 48.27 -6.72
C GLN A 141 8.02 48.60 -5.89
N GLU A 142 8.91 47.61 -5.72
CA GLU A 142 10.35 47.86 -5.85
C GLU A 142 10.99 46.77 -6.72
N GLN A 143 11.66 47.25 -7.76
CA GLN A 143 12.47 46.50 -8.71
C GLN A 143 13.84 46.17 -8.10
N GLY A 144 14.39 45.00 -8.42
CA GLY A 144 15.81 44.66 -8.25
C GLY A 144 16.17 43.43 -9.11
N PRO A 145 17.36 43.40 -9.75
CA PRO A 145 17.45 43.09 -11.18
C PRO A 145 17.82 41.65 -11.57
N GLU A 146 17.50 41.37 -12.84
CA GLU A 146 17.79 40.22 -13.69
C GLU A 146 19.22 39.65 -13.59
N GLU A 147 19.32 38.32 -13.64
CA GLU A 147 20.33 37.65 -14.47
C GLU A 147 19.63 36.61 -15.36
N SER A 148 19.60 36.91 -16.67
CA SER A 148 19.20 36.03 -17.78
C SER A 148 20.40 35.18 -18.20
N GLN A 149 20.30 33.86 -18.46
CA GLN A 149 20.03 33.19 -19.77
C GLN A 149 20.79 31.84 -19.77
N PRO A 150 20.61 30.90 -20.74
CA PRO A 150 19.53 30.73 -21.71
C PRO A 150 18.93 29.31 -21.74
N GLU A 151 17.81 29.24 -22.45
CA GLU A 151 16.96 28.10 -22.77
C GLU A 151 17.67 27.04 -23.64
N THR A 152 17.51 25.76 -23.27
CA THR A 152 17.47 24.64 -24.22
C THR A 152 16.04 24.16 -24.29
N SER A 153 15.34 24.56 -25.34
CA SER A 153 14.01 24.07 -25.68
C SER A 153 14.09 22.59 -26.06
N ASP A 154 13.88 21.71 -25.09
CA ASP A 154 13.31 20.39 -25.38
C ASP A 154 11.89 20.65 -25.84
N VAL A 155 11.70 20.65 -27.17
CA VAL A 155 10.37 20.68 -27.77
C VAL A 155 9.69 19.39 -27.32
N ASP A 156 8.73 19.51 -26.42
CA ASP A 156 7.85 18.44 -25.97
C ASP A 156 7.32 17.68 -27.20
N PRO A 157 7.54 16.36 -27.31
CA PRO A 157 6.97 15.54 -28.39
C PRO A 157 5.44 15.62 -28.49
N SER A 158 4.77 16.19 -27.47
CA SER A 158 3.33 16.47 -27.44
C SER A 158 2.95 17.78 -28.14
N PHE A 159 3.90 18.57 -28.65
CA PHE A 159 3.66 19.84 -29.33
C PHE A 159 3.06 19.62 -30.74
N GLY A 160 1.77 19.30 -30.78
CA GLY A 160 1.04 19.08 -32.04
C GLY A 160 -0.28 18.33 -31.90
N PHE A 161 -0.53 17.66 -30.78
CA PHE A 161 -1.81 17.00 -30.53
C PHE A 161 -2.68 17.87 -29.64
N THR A 162 -3.91 18.11 -30.07
CA THR A 162 -4.89 18.75 -29.19
C THR A 162 -5.58 17.69 -28.32
N ILE A 163 -6.20 18.14 -27.24
CA ILE A 163 -6.94 17.26 -26.33
C ILE A 163 -8.11 16.59 -27.09
N GLU A 164 -8.64 17.25 -28.11
CA GLU A 164 -9.69 16.73 -29.00
C GLU A 164 -9.19 15.56 -29.84
N ASP A 165 -7.95 15.58 -30.32
CA ASP A 165 -7.37 14.47 -31.07
C ASP A 165 -7.27 13.21 -30.21
N VAL A 166 -6.79 13.36 -28.97
CA VAL A 166 -6.68 12.25 -28.01
C VAL A 166 -8.05 11.69 -27.65
N LYS A 167 -9.05 12.56 -27.42
CA LYS A 167 -10.43 12.15 -27.15
C LYS A 167 -11.03 11.39 -28.33
N SER A 168 -10.85 11.89 -29.55
CA SER A 168 -11.37 11.22 -30.75
C SER A 168 -10.79 9.83 -30.94
N VAL A 169 -9.48 9.65 -30.69
CA VAL A 169 -8.85 8.33 -30.78
C VAL A 169 -9.36 7.40 -29.68
N LEU A 170 -9.53 7.91 -28.46
CA LEU A 170 -10.04 7.12 -27.34
C LEU A 170 -11.50 6.67 -27.57
N ASP A 171 -12.37 7.56 -28.05
CA ASP A 171 -13.75 7.25 -28.39
C ASP A 171 -13.82 6.17 -29.48
N GLN A 172 -13.01 6.32 -30.54
CA GLN A 172 -12.93 5.33 -31.61
C GLN A 172 -12.47 3.95 -31.12
N VAL A 173 -11.42 3.89 -30.31
CA VAL A 173 -10.92 2.62 -29.75
C VAL A 173 -11.97 1.98 -28.83
N THR A 174 -12.70 2.79 -28.07
CA THR A 174 -13.75 2.30 -27.17
C THR A 174 -14.92 1.69 -27.96
N ASP A 175 -15.37 2.37 -29.01
CA ASP A 175 -16.44 1.89 -29.88
C ASP A 175 -16.04 0.59 -30.59
N ASP A 176 -14.81 0.52 -31.14
CA ASP A 176 -14.31 -0.68 -31.83
C ASP A 176 -14.28 -1.91 -30.91
N ILE A 177 -13.82 -1.75 -29.66
CA ILE A 177 -13.79 -2.83 -28.67
C ILE A 177 -15.21 -3.25 -28.29
N LEU A 178 -16.10 -2.28 -28.02
CA LEU A 178 -17.46 -2.55 -27.57
C LEU A 178 -18.28 -3.25 -28.66
N ILE A 179 -18.14 -2.82 -29.91
CA ILE A 179 -18.75 -3.48 -31.09
C ILE A 179 -18.21 -4.90 -31.25
N GLY A 180 -16.90 -5.09 -31.08
CA GLY A 180 -16.26 -6.42 -31.13
C GLY A 180 -16.85 -7.38 -30.10
N ILE A 181 -16.93 -6.95 -28.84
CA ILE A 181 -17.50 -7.75 -27.74
C ILE A 181 -18.98 -8.06 -28.00
N GLN A 182 -19.76 -7.06 -28.43
CA GLN A 182 -21.19 -7.25 -28.73
C GLN A 182 -21.40 -8.30 -29.84
N THR A 183 -20.55 -8.27 -30.85
CA THR A 183 -20.60 -9.22 -31.97
C THR A 183 -20.22 -10.63 -31.52
N GLU A 184 -19.14 -10.77 -30.74
CA GLU A 184 -18.70 -12.06 -30.21
C GLU A 184 -19.77 -12.70 -29.30
N ILE A 185 -20.39 -11.92 -28.40
CA ILE A 185 -21.47 -12.41 -27.54
C ILE A 185 -22.65 -12.91 -28.36
N ASN A 186 -23.07 -12.14 -29.37
CA ASN A 186 -24.20 -12.52 -30.23
C ASN A 186 -23.91 -13.80 -31.02
N GLU A 187 -22.70 -13.94 -31.57
CA GLU A 187 -22.29 -15.16 -32.29
C GLU A 187 -22.26 -16.37 -31.36
N LYS A 188 -21.67 -16.25 -30.17
CA LYS A 188 -21.64 -17.34 -29.18
C LYS A 188 -23.03 -17.75 -28.74
N LEU A 189 -23.93 -16.78 -28.54
CA LEU A 189 -25.33 -17.04 -28.18
C LEU A 189 -26.06 -17.81 -29.29
N GLN A 190 -25.89 -17.39 -30.54
CA GLN A 190 -26.49 -18.06 -31.69
C GLN A 190 -25.99 -19.50 -31.85
N ILE A 191 -24.68 -19.73 -31.72
CA ILE A 191 -24.11 -21.09 -31.78
C ILE A 191 -24.70 -21.97 -30.68
N GLN A 192 -24.83 -21.45 -29.45
CA GLN A 192 -25.44 -22.21 -28.36
C GLN A 192 -26.91 -22.53 -28.64
N GLU A 193 -27.68 -21.55 -29.14
CA GLU A 193 -29.08 -21.75 -29.50
C GLU A 193 -29.25 -22.85 -30.56
N GLU A 194 -28.42 -22.86 -31.61
CA GLU A 194 -28.43 -23.91 -32.64
C GLU A 194 -28.11 -25.29 -32.06
N VAL A 195 -27.14 -25.39 -31.16
CA VAL A 195 -26.77 -26.63 -30.47
C VAL A 195 -27.92 -27.15 -29.62
N PHE A 196 -28.58 -26.28 -28.85
CA PHE A 196 -29.74 -26.66 -28.04
C PHE A 196 -30.93 -27.07 -28.92
N ASN A 197 -31.23 -26.31 -29.97
CA ASN A 197 -32.30 -26.65 -30.91
C ASN A 197 -32.06 -28.01 -31.58
N ALA A 198 -30.83 -28.29 -32.01
CA ALA A 198 -30.48 -29.60 -32.58
C ALA A 198 -30.65 -30.75 -31.57
N ARG A 199 -30.35 -30.51 -30.29
CA ARG A 199 -30.56 -31.51 -29.22
C ARG A 199 -32.04 -31.73 -28.94
N ILE A 200 -32.85 -30.68 -28.93
CA ILE A 200 -34.32 -30.76 -28.78
C ILE A 200 -34.93 -31.55 -29.94
N GLU A 201 -34.53 -31.28 -31.17
CA GLU A 201 -35.04 -32.00 -32.35
C GLU A 201 -34.65 -33.48 -32.35
N LYS A 202 -33.45 -33.84 -31.84
CA LYS A 202 -33.08 -35.25 -31.63
C LYS A 202 -33.98 -35.93 -30.59
N LEU A 203 -34.34 -35.25 -29.51
CA LEU A 203 -35.22 -35.77 -28.48
C LEU A 203 -36.67 -35.92 -28.96
N LYS A 204 -37.16 -35.03 -29.83
CA LYS A 204 -38.50 -35.14 -30.42
C LYS A 204 -38.65 -36.30 -31.42
N LYS A 205 -37.55 -36.75 -32.02
CA LYS A 205 -37.53 -37.84 -33.02
C LYS A 205 -37.31 -39.23 -32.42
N ALA A 206 -37.04 -39.33 -31.12
CA ALA A 206 -36.92 -40.57 -30.36
C ALA A 206 -38.26 -40.92 -29.69
#